data_AF-A0A543EIF4-F1
#
_entry.id   AF-A0A543EIF4-F1
#
_cell.length_a   1.000
_cell.length_b   1.000
_cell.length_c   1.000
_cell.angle_alpha   90.00
_cell.angle_beta   90.00
_cell.angle_gamma   90.00
#
_symmetry.space_group_name_H-M   'P 1'
#
loop_
_entity.id
_entity.type
_entity.pdbx_description
1 polymer ?
#
loop_
_entity_poly.entity_id
_entity_poly.type
_entity_poly.pdbx_seq_one_letter_code
_entity_poly.pdbx_strand_id
1 'polypeptide(L)'
;MDRETINYIIRYFGKLMTRDEALALNHHMYTLKSSESEHIRNVMIKRGWINSDPEVIKLLEHGYEVFEQNVVTRIIAETPEKVFFNNCPKCNKLARTPYAKQCRHCGYSWHDVTAKFKISSAFQLTNRSFYLLGEIIEGEINPGQLMDLTILGLHKKIKIRSIELADGMDNEKPWNRIGLGTNDLTEDEKQHLKQKSFFNPIINIFQS
;
A
#
# COMPACT_ATOMS: atom_id res chain seq x y z
N MET A 1 -14.92 10.68 0.11
CA MET A 1 -14.07 9.53 0.52
C MET A 1 -14.99 8.37 0.83
N ASP A 2 -14.68 7.17 0.39
CA ASP A 2 -15.56 6.02 0.65
C ASP A 2 -15.44 5.50 2.09
N ARG A 3 -16.42 4.70 2.52
CA ARG A 3 -16.52 4.18 3.88
C ARG A 3 -15.38 3.22 4.24
N GLU A 4 -14.86 2.45 3.28
CA GLU A 4 -13.76 1.51 3.51
C GLU A 4 -12.47 2.26 3.87
N THR A 5 -12.18 3.34 3.14
CA THR A 5 -11.03 4.22 3.40
C THR A 5 -11.10 4.89 4.77
N ILE A 6 -12.26 5.45 5.16
CA ILE A 6 -12.46 6.08 6.48
C ILE A 6 -12.19 5.06 7.60
N ASN A 7 -12.81 3.87 7.51
CA ASN A 7 -12.65 2.82 8.49
C ASN A 7 -11.20 2.34 8.60
N TYR A 8 -10.49 2.26 7.48
CA TYR A 8 -9.08 1.88 7.45
C TYR A 8 -8.20 2.86 8.22
N ILE A 9 -8.40 4.17 7.99
CA ILE A 9 -7.61 5.21 8.65
C ILE A 9 -7.89 5.23 10.15
N ILE A 10 -9.16 5.27 10.57
CA ILE A 10 -9.52 5.27 11.99
C ILE A 10 -8.93 4.05 12.70
N ARG A 11 -9.03 2.87 12.08
CA ARG A 11 -8.60 1.61 12.70
C ARG A 11 -7.08 1.49 12.83
N TYR A 12 -6.34 1.84 11.78
CA TYR A 12 -4.90 1.54 11.72
C TYR A 12 -4.00 2.75 11.96
N PHE A 13 -4.55 3.95 11.81
CA PHE A 13 -3.86 5.22 12.02
C PHE A 13 -4.51 6.04 13.13
N GLY A 14 -5.37 5.44 13.97
CA GLY A 14 -6.01 6.11 15.11
C GLY A 14 -5.04 6.75 16.12
N LYS A 15 -3.76 6.32 16.13
CA LYS A 15 -2.69 6.99 16.88
C LYS A 15 -2.39 8.44 16.41
N LEU A 16 -2.88 8.83 15.24
CA LEU A 16 -2.76 10.18 14.69
C LEU A 16 -3.96 11.07 15.09
N MET A 17 -4.94 10.52 15.79
CA MET A 17 -6.06 11.30 16.35
C MET A 17 -5.56 12.19 17.48
N THR A 18 -6.19 13.35 17.64
CA THR A 18 -6.00 14.16 18.84
C THR A 18 -6.57 13.42 20.06
N ARG A 19 -6.24 13.89 21.26
CA ARG A 19 -6.80 13.33 22.50
C ARG A 19 -8.33 13.38 22.49
N ASP A 20 -8.90 14.51 22.09
CA ASP A 20 -10.35 14.72 22.14
C ASP A 20 -11.08 13.90 21.07
N GLU A 21 -10.49 13.76 19.88
CA GLU A 21 -10.99 12.85 18.85
C GLU A 21 -10.98 11.39 19.32
N ALA A 22 -9.89 10.94 19.94
CA ALA A 22 -9.81 9.58 20.48
C ALA A 22 -10.84 9.35 21.60
N LEU A 23 -11.09 10.36 22.44
CA LEU A 23 -12.13 10.33 23.46
C LEU A 23 -13.54 10.31 22.86
N ALA A 24 -13.80 11.09 21.80
CA ALA A 24 -15.09 11.11 21.09
C ALA A 24 -15.39 9.76 20.43
N LEU A 25 -14.38 9.16 19.79
CA LEU A 25 -14.49 7.83 19.20
C LEU A 25 -14.85 6.78 20.26
N ASN A 26 -14.16 6.80 21.40
CA ASN A 26 -14.44 5.91 22.52
C ASN A 26 -15.84 6.17 23.10
N HIS A 27 -16.20 7.43 23.34
CA HIS A 27 -17.50 7.81 23.88
C HIS A 27 -18.64 7.19 23.05
N HIS A 28 -18.58 7.37 21.73
CA HIS A 28 -19.60 6.83 20.83
C HIS A 28 -19.63 5.30 20.86
N MET A 29 -18.48 4.64 20.67
CA MET A 29 -18.37 3.18 20.63
C MET A 29 -18.88 2.53 21.94
N TYR A 30 -18.47 3.05 23.09
CA TYR A 30 -18.81 2.47 24.38
C TYR A 30 -20.24 2.79 24.81
N THR A 31 -20.76 3.97 24.44
CA THR A 31 -22.19 4.29 24.62
C THR A 31 -23.09 3.30 23.88
N LEU A 32 -22.74 2.93 22.65
CA LEU A 32 -23.45 1.90 21.89
C LEU A 32 -23.31 0.51 22.54
N LYS A 33 -22.08 0.11 22.93
CA LYS A 33 -21.84 -1.22 23.53
C LYS A 33 -22.49 -1.43 24.90
N SER A 34 -22.82 -0.35 25.61
CA SER A 34 -23.41 -0.41 26.94
C SER A 34 -24.89 0.01 26.97
N SER A 35 -25.55 0.17 25.82
CA SER A 35 -26.92 0.71 25.75
C SER A 35 -27.94 -0.12 26.54
N GLU A 36 -27.70 -1.43 26.65
CA GLU A 36 -28.61 -2.38 27.30
C GLU A 36 -28.26 -2.69 28.76
N SER A 37 -27.14 -2.16 29.27
CA SER A 37 -26.69 -2.47 30.64
C SER A 37 -26.11 -1.25 31.34
N GLU A 38 -26.88 -0.76 32.31
CA GLU A 38 -26.47 0.36 33.17
C GLU A 38 -25.22 0.03 33.99
N HIS A 39 -25.08 -1.21 34.45
CA HIS A 39 -23.88 -1.66 35.16
C HIS A 39 -22.62 -1.51 34.28
N ILE A 40 -22.67 -2.03 33.05
CA ILE A 40 -21.56 -1.92 32.09
C ILE A 40 -21.29 -0.43 31.76
N ARG A 41 -22.34 0.36 31.56
CA ARG A 41 -22.23 1.80 31.28
C ARG A 41 -21.50 2.54 32.40
N ASN A 42 -21.88 2.30 33.65
CA ASN A 42 -21.25 2.91 34.82
C ASN A 42 -19.77 2.54 34.96
N VAL A 43 -19.40 1.30 34.63
CA VAL A 43 -17.99 0.88 34.58
C VAL A 43 -17.22 1.63 33.50
N MET A 44 -17.81 1.81 32.31
CA MET A 44 -17.17 2.53 31.20
C MET A 44 -17.01 4.04 31.47
N ILE A 45 -17.99 4.67 32.14
CA ILE A 45 -17.89 6.06 32.62
C ILE A 45 -16.75 6.20 33.63
N LYS A 46 -16.68 5.31 34.63
CA LYS A 46 -15.60 5.33 35.64
C LYS A 46 -14.20 5.17 35.04
N ARG A 47 -14.08 4.47 33.90
CA ARG A 47 -12.83 4.32 33.14
C ARG A 47 -12.51 5.51 32.23
N GLY A 48 -13.39 6.50 32.13
CA GLY A 48 -13.25 7.65 31.24
C GLY A 48 -13.49 7.33 29.76
N TRP A 49 -14.05 6.15 29.45
CA TRP A 49 -14.33 5.72 28.08
C TRP A 49 -15.62 6.30 27.52
N ILE A 50 -16.61 6.54 28.39
CA ILE A 50 -17.77 7.38 28.10
C ILE A 50 -17.54 8.70 28.82
N ASN A 51 -17.19 9.73 28.06
CA ASN A 51 -16.81 11.04 28.58
C ASN A 51 -17.87 12.10 28.21
N SER A 52 -18.30 12.92 29.17
CA SER A 52 -19.27 14.00 28.96
C SER A 52 -18.61 15.38 28.83
N ASP A 53 -17.30 15.43 28.57
CA ASP A 53 -16.57 16.67 28.30
C ASP A 53 -17.22 17.44 27.14
N PRO A 54 -17.60 18.73 27.32
CA PRO A 54 -18.23 19.52 26.28
C PRO A 54 -17.48 19.54 24.95
N GLU A 55 -16.14 19.56 24.97
CA GLU A 55 -15.34 19.57 23.74
C GLU A 55 -15.46 18.24 22.99
N VAL A 56 -15.53 17.12 23.72
CA VAL A 56 -15.74 15.78 23.15
C VAL A 56 -17.13 15.63 22.57
N ILE A 57 -18.16 16.14 23.25
CA ILE A 57 -19.55 16.11 22.78
C ILE A 57 -19.72 16.98 21.53
N LYS A 58 -19.08 18.14 21.50
CA LYS A 58 -19.10 19.06 20.35
C LYS A 58 -18.57 18.40 19.08
N LEU A 59 -17.53 17.58 19.17
CA LEU A 59 -17.01 16.83 18.01
C LEU A 59 -18.05 15.88 17.38
N LEU A 60 -19.08 15.47 18.14
CA LEU A 60 -20.13 14.55 17.70
C LEU A 60 -21.44 15.26 17.32
N GLU A 61 -21.52 16.59 17.40
CA GLU A 61 -22.76 17.37 17.28
C GLU A 61 -23.47 17.19 15.92
N HIS A 62 -22.68 17.01 14.86
CA HIS A 62 -23.15 16.82 13.49
C HIS A 62 -23.34 15.33 13.12
N GLY A 63 -23.27 14.43 14.11
CA GLY A 63 -23.38 13.00 13.93
C GLY A 63 -22.04 12.30 13.75
N TYR A 64 -22.05 10.99 14.05
CA TYR A 64 -20.84 10.17 14.11
C TYR A 64 -20.15 9.99 12.76
N GLU A 65 -20.90 9.86 11.66
CA GLU A 65 -20.31 9.70 10.33
C GLU A 65 -19.57 10.97 9.88
N VAL A 66 -20.13 12.14 10.17
CA VAL A 66 -19.50 13.44 9.90
C VAL A 66 -18.24 13.62 10.75
N PHE A 67 -18.31 13.24 12.03
CA PHE A 67 -17.14 13.21 12.91
C PHE A 67 -16.01 12.37 12.32
N GLU A 68 -16.28 11.11 11.95
CA GLU A 68 -15.28 10.21 11.38
C GLU A 68 -14.65 10.78 10.09
N GLN A 69 -15.48 11.39 9.23
CA GLN A 69 -15.00 12.02 8.01
C GLN A 69 -14.11 13.24 8.29
N ASN A 70 -14.46 14.08 9.27
CA ASN A 70 -13.68 15.25 9.67
C ASN A 70 -12.31 14.84 10.23
N VAL A 71 -12.28 13.87 11.14
CA VAL A 71 -11.04 13.31 11.71
C VAL A 71 -10.12 12.82 10.59
N VAL A 72 -10.65 12.00 9.68
CA VAL A 72 -9.84 11.42 8.61
C VAL A 72 -9.34 12.50 7.64
N THR A 73 -10.18 13.47 7.32
CA THR A 73 -9.79 14.60 6.47
C THR A 73 -8.65 15.39 7.10
N ARG A 74 -8.72 15.67 8.41
CA ARG A 74 -7.65 16.33 9.16
C ARG A 74 -6.36 15.49 9.14
N ILE A 75 -6.43 14.20 9.48
CA ILE A 75 -5.25 13.31 9.52
C ILE A 75 -4.52 13.31 8.18
N ILE A 76 -5.25 13.23 7.06
CA ILE A 76 -4.66 13.25 5.71
C ILE A 76 -4.05 14.61 5.40
N ALA A 77 -4.71 15.70 5.79
CA ALA A 77 -4.23 17.06 5.52
C ALA A 77 -2.97 17.42 6.33
N GLU A 78 -2.92 17.03 7.61
CA GLU A 78 -1.86 17.41 8.54
C GLU A 78 -0.68 16.43 8.56
N THR A 79 -0.91 15.15 8.23
CA THR A 79 0.11 14.10 8.30
C THR A 79 0.09 13.15 7.09
N PRO A 80 0.11 13.67 5.85
CA PRO A 80 0.02 12.85 4.64
C PRO A 80 1.14 11.80 4.54
N GLU A 81 2.33 12.11 5.06
CA GLU A 81 3.51 11.23 5.01
C GLU A 81 3.40 10.01 5.93
N LYS A 82 2.50 10.05 6.93
CA LYS A 82 2.30 8.95 7.89
C LYS A 82 1.18 8.00 7.48
N VAL A 83 0.30 8.42 6.57
CA VAL A 83 -0.82 7.62 6.09
C VAL A 83 -0.44 6.94 4.79
N PHE A 84 -0.52 5.62 4.77
CA PHE A 84 -0.26 4.84 3.57
C PHE A 84 -1.32 3.76 3.38
N PHE A 85 -1.60 3.44 2.11
CA PHE A 85 -2.59 2.45 1.74
C PHE A 85 -1.89 1.21 1.19
N ASN A 86 -2.09 0.09 1.86
CA ASN A 86 -1.65 -1.20 1.34
C ASN A 86 -2.68 -1.71 0.34
N ASN A 87 -2.49 -1.44 -0.94
CA ASN A 87 -3.36 -1.94 -1.99
C ASN A 87 -2.82 -3.24 -2.57
N CYS A 88 -3.73 -4.14 -2.96
CA CYS A 88 -3.33 -5.37 -3.61
C CYS A 88 -2.63 -5.07 -4.95
N PRO A 89 -1.41 -5.58 -5.19
CA PRO A 89 -0.70 -5.32 -6.45
C PRO A 89 -1.39 -5.94 -7.67
N LYS A 90 -2.30 -6.92 -7.46
CA LYS A 90 -3.06 -7.57 -8.54
C LYS A 90 -4.36 -6.86 -8.91
N CYS A 91 -5.19 -6.49 -7.93
CA CYS A 91 -6.52 -5.92 -8.19
C CYS A 91 -6.69 -4.47 -7.72
N ASN A 92 -5.62 -3.87 -7.18
CA ASN A 92 -5.56 -2.50 -6.66
C ASN A 92 -6.58 -2.16 -5.56
N LYS A 93 -7.32 -3.14 -5.02
CA LYS A 93 -8.23 -2.94 -3.89
C LYS A 93 -7.47 -2.86 -2.57
N LEU A 94 -7.99 -2.07 -1.63
CA LEU A 94 -7.41 -1.88 -0.31
C LEU A 94 -7.33 -3.22 0.45
N ALA A 95 -6.14 -3.54 0.95
CA ALA A 95 -5.93 -4.74 1.74
C ALA A 95 -6.52 -4.57 3.15
N ARG A 96 -6.75 -5.69 3.84
CA ARG A 96 -7.41 -5.69 5.16
C ARG A 96 -6.67 -4.86 6.21
N THR A 97 -5.34 -4.84 6.17
CA THR A 97 -4.48 -4.11 7.12
C THR A 97 -3.28 -3.49 6.38
N PRO A 98 -2.58 -2.51 6.97
CA PRO A 98 -1.35 -1.94 6.40
C PRO A 98 -0.24 -2.95 6.15
N TYR A 99 -0.27 -4.08 6.86
CA TYR A 99 0.78 -5.12 6.81
C TYR A 99 0.29 -6.41 6.15
N ALA A 100 -0.93 -6.45 5.63
CA ALA A 100 -1.49 -7.64 5.00
C ALA A 100 -0.64 -8.04 3.80
N LYS A 101 -0.33 -9.35 3.71
CA LYS A 101 0.38 -9.95 2.56
C LYS A 101 -0.52 -10.84 1.69
N GLN A 102 -1.83 -10.72 1.86
CA GLN A 102 -2.82 -11.43 1.04
C GLN A 102 -4.05 -10.56 0.82
N CYS A 103 -4.56 -10.58 -0.41
CA CYS A 103 -5.74 -9.83 -0.79
C CYS A 103 -7.01 -10.56 -0.36
N ARG A 104 -7.87 -9.88 0.41
CA ARG A 104 -9.19 -10.38 0.80
C ARG A 104 -10.20 -10.45 -0.36
N HIS A 105 -9.93 -9.75 -1.47
CA HIS A 105 -10.86 -9.64 -2.60
C HIS A 105 -10.56 -10.62 -3.73
N CYS A 106 -9.27 -10.85 -4.06
CA CYS A 106 -8.87 -11.72 -5.16
C CYS A 106 -7.96 -12.89 -4.74
N GLY A 107 -7.67 -13.03 -3.44
CA GLY A 107 -6.83 -14.10 -2.91
C GLY A 107 -5.33 -13.98 -3.21
N TYR A 108 -4.90 -12.97 -4.00
CA TYR A 108 -3.49 -12.78 -4.35
C TYR A 108 -2.60 -12.71 -3.11
N SER A 109 -1.55 -13.52 -3.05
CA SER A 109 -0.60 -13.60 -1.94
C SER A 109 0.74 -13.01 -2.35
N TRP A 110 1.29 -12.16 -1.50
CA TRP A 110 2.62 -11.58 -1.61
C TRP A 110 3.47 -11.82 -0.34
N HIS A 111 3.27 -12.97 0.30
CA HIS A 111 4.05 -13.39 1.46
C HIS A 111 5.54 -13.58 1.12
N ASP A 112 5.81 -14.16 -0.05
CA ASP A 112 7.15 -14.58 -0.48
C ASP A 112 7.89 -13.51 -1.28
N VAL A 113 7.45 -12.25 -1.17
CA VAL A 113 8.19 -11.12 -1.75
C VAL A 113 9.49 -10.95 -0.98
N THR A 114 10.61 -11.04 -1.68
CA THR A 114 11.95 -10.92 -1.12
C THR A 114 12.72 -9.71 -1.59
N ALA A 115 12.28 -9.07 -2.69
CA ALA A 115 12.85 -7.80 -3.12
C ALA A 115 11.82 -6.95 -3.87
N LYS A 116 12.10 -5.66 -4.01
CA LYS A 116 11.35 -4.69 -4.82
C LYS A 116 12.28 -4.03 -5.81
N PHE A 117 11.82 -3.91 -7.04
CA PHE A 117 12.61 -3.36 -8.14
C PHE A 117 11.83 -2.26 -8.85
N LYS A 118 12.43 -1.07 -8.97
CA LYS A 118 11.84 0.08 -9.66
C LYS A 118 12.32 0.13 -11.09
N ILE A 119 11.42 -0.06 -12.04
CA ILE A 119 11.76 -0.14 -13.46
C ILE A 119 11.88 1.27 -14.03
N SER A 120 13.01 1.58 -14.65
CA SER A 120 13.23 2.83 -15.39
C SER A 120 12.94 2.68 -16.88
N SER A 121 13.26 1.53 -17.46
CA SER A 121 13.07 1.26 -18.90
C SER A 121 13.11 -0.23 -19.21
N ALA A 122 12.64 -0.62 -20.39
CA ALA A 122 12.74 -1.99 -20.89
C ALA A 122 13.34 -2.00 -22.30
N PHE A 123 14.22 -2.96 -22.58
CA PHE A 123 14.88 -3.07 -23.88
C PHE A 123 15.30 -4.51 -24.17
N GLN A 124 15.66 -4.77 -25.43
CA GLN A 124 16.24 -6.05 -25.84
C GLN A 124 17.43 -5.75 -26.74
N LEU A 125 18.58 -6.36 -26.42
CA LEU A 125 19.74 -6.35 -27.30
C LEU A 125 19.62 -7.50 -28.30
N THR A 126 20.08 -7.29 -29.53
CA THR A 126 20.09 -8.33 -30.56
C THR A 126 20.77 -9.60 -30.04
N ASN A 127 20.09 -10.75 -30.21
CA ASN A 127 20.55 -12.06 -29.73
C ASN A 127 20.76 -12.19 -28.21
N ARG A 128 20.19 -11.29 -27.40
CA ARG A 128 20.18 -11.42 -25.93
C ARG A 128 18.76 -11.47 -25.37
N SER A 129 18.69 -11.73 -24.08
CA SER A 129 17.47 -11.68 -23.28
C SER A 129 16.79 -10.31 -23.37
N PHE A 130 15.51 -10.27 -23.01
CA PHE A 130 14.81 -9.02 -22.76
C PHE A 130 15.15 -8.54 -21.36
N TYR A 131 15.48 -7.25 -21.19
CA TYR A 131 15.91 -6.69 -19.92
C TYR A 131 14.95 -5.59 -19.44
N LEU A 132 14.63 -5.65 -18.15
CA LEU A 132 14.06 -4.53 -17.39
C LEU A 132 15.20 -3.83 -16.64
N LEU A 133 15.46 -2.57 -16.98
CA LEU A 133 16.46 -1.73 -16.31
C LEU A 133 15.82 -0.97 -15.16
N GLY A 134 16.58 -0.78 -14.10
CA GLY A 134 16.08 -0.11 -12.92
C GLY A 134 16.99 -0.19 -11.71
N GLU A 135 16.38 0.01 -10.55
CA GLU A 135 17.04 0.09 -9.26
C GLU A 135 16.39 -0.89 -8.26
N ILE A 136 17.22 -1.54 -7.44
CA ILE A 136 16.74 -2.31 -6.30
C ILE A 136 16.35 -1.31 -5.21
N ILE A 137 15.08 -1.34 -4.81
CA ILE A 137 14.54 -0.46 -3.75
C ILE A 137 14.64 -1.14 -2.38
N GLU A 138 14.50 -2.46 -2.35
CA GLU A 138 14.47 -3.25 -1.13
C GLU A 138 14.89 -4.70 -1.44
N GLY A 139 15.65 -5.32 -0.55
CA GLY A 139 16.00 -6.74 -0.61
C GLY A 139 17.15 -7.08 -1.57
N GLU A 140 17.37 -8.38 -1.76
CA GLU A 140 18.39 -8.92 -2.66
C GLU A 140 17.76 -9.65 -3.83
N ILE A 141 18.25 -9.35 -5.04
CA ILE A 141 17.79 -9.98 -6.28
C ILE A 141 18.85 -10.95 -6.79
N ASN A 142 18.45 -12.19 -7.03
CA ASN A 142 19.30 -13.28 -7.52
C ASN A 142 18.67 -13.95 -8.76
N PRO A 143 19.47 -14.46 -9.71
CA PRO A 143 18.97 -15.30 -10.78
C PRO A 143 18.15 -16.47 -10.22
N GLY A 144 17.04 -16.79 -10.87
CA GLY A 144 16.13 -17.83 -10.46
C GLY A 144 14.85 -17.32 -9.79
N GLN A 145 14.90 -16.17 -9.12
CA GLN A 145 13.72 -15.51 -8.55
C GLN A 145 12.70 -15.11 -9.61
N LEU A 146 11.46 -14.86 -9.18
CA LEU A 146 10.35 -14.51 -10.05
C LEU A 146 10.02 -13.03 -9.94
N MET A 147 10.01 -12.31 -11.06
CA MET A 147 9.50 -10.94 -11.14
C MET A 147 8.00 -10.95 -11.46
N ASP A 148 7.20 -10.22 -10.67
CA ASP A 148 5.76 -10.07 -10.89
C ASP A 148 5.48 -8.85 -11.75
N LEU A 149 5.02 -9.10 -12.98
CA LEU A 149 4.73 -8.05 -13.97
C LEU A 149 3.27 -7.59 -13.92
N THR A 150 2.48 -8.03 -12.93
CA THR A 150 1.05 -7.74 -12.85
C THR A 150 0.76 -6.24 -12.84
N ILE A 151 1.58 -5.45 -12.14
CA ILE A 151 1.43 -3.98 -12.10
C ILE A 151 1.69 -3.32 -13.46
N LEU A 152 2.36 -4.01 -14.37
CA LEU A 152 2.60 -3.58 -15.75
C LEU A 152 1.47 -4.03 -16.70
N GLY A 153 0.38 -4.60 -16.17
CA GLY A 153 -0.72 -5.15 -16.97
C GLY A 153 -0.46 -6.57 -17.50
N LEU A 154 0.67 -7.19 -17.16
CA LEU A 154 0.96 -8.58 -17.53
C LEU A 154 0.72 -9.48 -16.31
N HIS A 155 -0.43 -10.16 -16.25
CA HIS A 155 -0.87 -10.98 -15.13
C HIS A 155 -0.10 -12.30 -14.97
N LYS A 156 1.23 -12.24 -14.97
CA LYS A 156 2.13 -13.39 -14.85
C LYS A 156 3.40 -13.04 -14.08
N LYS A 157 3.99 -14.06 -13.48
CA LYS A 157 5.32 -14.01 -12.88
C LYS A 157 6.29 -14.70 -13.82
N ILE A 158 7.45 -14.11 -14.05
CA ILE A 158 8.48 -14.66 -14.95
C ILE A 158 9.82 -14.77 -14.26
N LYS A 159 10.68 -15.65 -14.75
CA LYS A 159 11.96 -15.95 -14.11
C LYS A 159 13.02 -14.92 -14.49
N ILE A 160 13.78 -14.45 -13.51
CA ILE A 160 15.02 -13.72 -13.70
C ILE A 160 16.08 -14.74 -14.15
N ARG A 161 16.56 -14.61 -15.38
CA ARG A 161 17.58 -15.49 -15.99
C ARG A 161 18.98 -14.95 -15.81
N SER A 162 19.14 -13.63 -15.92
CA SER A 162 20.42 -12.94 -15.77
C SER A 162 20.25 -11.60 -15.07
N ILE A 163 21.33 -11.14 -14.46
CA ILE A 163 21.44 -9.81 -13.86
C ILE A 163 22.68 -9.16 -14.47
N GLU A 164 22.53 -8.00 -15.09
CA GLU A 164 23.63 -7.25 -15.71
C GLU A 164 23.68 -5.84 -15.15
N LEU A 165 24.88 -5.27 -15.09
CA LEU A 165 25.06 -3.85 -14.82
C LEU A 165 25.00 -3.10 -16.16
N ALA A 166 24.29 -1.99 -16.17
CA ALA A 166 24.19 -1.11 -17.32
C ALA A 166 24.54 0.30 -16.88
N ASP A 167 25.39 0.95 -17.67
CA ASP A 167 25.75 2.35 -17.51
C ASP A 167 25.23 3.15 -18.71
N GLY A 168 24.84 4.40 -18.48
CA GLY A 168 24.36 5.27 -19.55
C GLY A 168 24.29 6.73 -19.14
N MET A 169 23.67 7.54 -19.99
CA MET A 169 23.46 8.97 -19.74
C MET A 169 21.97 9.31 -19.90
N ASP A 170 21.41 10.00 -18.90
CA ASP A 170 20.09 10.63 -18.97
C ASP A 170 20.30 12.14 -18.80
N ASN A 171 19.99 12.95 -19.82
CA ASN A 171 20.17 14.41 -19.81
C ASN A 171 21.58 14.83 -19.35
N GLU A 172 22.62 14.24 -19.96
CA GLU A 172 24.04 14.48 -19.65
C GLU A 172 24.49 14.06 -18.24
N LYS A 173 23.61 13.42 -17.44
CA LYS A 173 23.98 12.83 -16.15
C LYS A 173 24.26 11.34 -16.31
N PRO A 174 25.44 10.85 -15.87
CA PRO A 174 25.73 9.43 -15.88
C PRO A 174 24.81 8.70 -14.89
N TRP A 175 24.37 7.50 -15.26
CA TRP A 175 23.65 6.59 -14.37
C TRP A 175 24.24 5.19 -14.45
N ASN A 176 24.09 4.45 -13.36
CA ASN A 176 24.35 3.01 -13.26
C ASN A 176 23.06 2.34 -12.79
N ARG A 177 22.56 1.37 -13.56
CA ARG A 177 21.32 0.64 -13.30
C ARG A 177 21.55 -0.85 -13.43
N ILE A 178 20.66 -1.60 -12.82
CA ILE A 178 20.64 -3.06 -12.89
C ILE A 178 19.65 -3.47 -13.98
N GLY A 179 20.04 -4.43 -14.81
CA GLY A 179 19.21 -5.07 -15.82
C GLY A 179 18.79 -6.47 -15.39
N LEU A 180 17.49 -6.71 -15.22
CA LEU A 180 16.94 -8.03 -14.96
C LEU A 180 16.53 -8.68 -16.28
N GLY A 181 17.28 -9.69 -16.71
CA GLY A 181 17.11 -10.39 -17.98
C GLY A 181 16.15 -11.57 -17.90
N THR A 182 15.31 -11.74 -18.94
CA THR A 182 14.36 -12.85 -19.07
C THR A 182 14.13 -13.24 -20.53
N ASN A 183 13.74 -14.51 -20.73
CA ASN A 183 13.34 -15.06 -22.04
C ASN A 183 11.88 -15.52 -22.05
N ASP A 184 11.15 -15.33 -20.95
CA ASP A 184 9.81 -15.90 -20.75
C ASP A 184 8.69 -14.93 -21.24
N LEU A 185 9.00 -14.04 -22.19
CA LEU A 185 8.09 -13.03 -22.76
C LEU A 185 7.85 -13.27 -24.25
N THR A 186 6.60 -13.12 -24.70
CA THR A 186 6.23 -13.09 -26.12
C THR A 186 6.62 -11.76 -26.76
N GLU A 187 6.66 -11.69 -28.09
CA GLU A 187 6.97 -10.42 -28.78
C GLU A 187 5.97 -9.31 -28.45
N ASP A 188 4.67 -9.62 -28.35
CA ASP A 188 3.65 -8.64 -27.99
C ASP A 188 3.85 -8.06 -26.58
N GLU A 189 4.20 -8.92 -25.62
CA GLU A 189 4.48 -8.50 -24.24
C GLU A 189 5.76 -7.66 -24.17
N LYS A 190 6.80 -8.01 -24.95
CA LYS A 190 8.02 -7.19 -25.07
C LYS A 190 7.71 -5.81 -25.63
N GLN A 191 6.87 -5.71 -26.66
CA GLN A 191 6.48 -4.42 -27.24
C GLN A 191 5.66 -3.59 -26.26
N HIS A 192 4.73 -4.22 -25.53
CA HIS A 192 3.97 -3.58 -24.45
C HIS A 192 4.90 -2.95 -23.39
N LEU A 193 5.88 -3.73 -22.90
CA LEU A 193 6.82 -3.27 -21.86
C LEU A 193 7.79 -2.18 -22.32
N LYS A 194 8.08 -2.08 -23.63
CA LYS A 194 8.92 -1.00 -24.20
C LYS A 194 8.21 0.35 -24.25
N GLN A 195 6.89 0.41 -24.04
CA GLN A 195 6.15 1.66 -24.10
C GLN A 195 6.51 2.58 -22.91
N LYS A 196 6.73 3.87 -23.20
CA LYS A 196 7.11 4.88 -22.19
C LYS A 196 6.02 5.23 -21.16
N SER A 197 4.83 4.64 -21.28
CA SER A 197 3.69 4.89 -20.39
C SER A 197 3.92 4.42 -18.96
N PHE A 198 4.92 3.57 -18.71
CA PHE A 198 5.26 3.03 -17.39
C PHE A 198 6.41 3.82 -16.75
N PHE A 199 6.18 5.08 -16.35
CA PHE A 199 7.19 5.79 -15.58
C PHE A 199 7.35 5.17 -14.19
N ASN A 200 8.51 4.54 -13.95
CA ASN A 200 8.99 4.13 -12.62
C ASN A 200 8.09 3.21 -11.77
N PRO A 201 7.40 2.20 -12.34
CA PRO A 201 6.64 1.25 -11.52
C PRO A 201 7.58 0.41 -10.64
N ILE A 202 7.12 0.09 -9.44
CA ILE A 202 7.81 -0.82 -8.53
C ILE A 202 7.17 -2.20 -8.66
N ILE A 203 7.96 -3.17 -9.11
CA ILE A 203 7.56 -4.58 -9.18
C ILE A 203 8.06 -5.34 -7.95
N ASN A 204 7.33 -6.39 -7.59
CA ASN A 204 7.71 -7.31 -6.53
C ASN A 204 8.50 -8.50 -7.11
N ILE A 205 9.55 -8.89 -6.40
CA ILE A 205 10.36 -10.07 -6.70
C ILE A 205 10.09 -11.13 -5.63
N PHE A 206 9.86 -12.36 -6.09
CA PHE A 206 9.49 -13.50 -5.28
C PHE A 206 10.58 -14.57 -5.29
N GLN A 207 10.64 -15.37 -4.23
CA GLN A 207 11.35 -16.64 -4.29
C GLN A 207 10.74 -17.58 -5.34
N SER A 208 11.59 -18.43 -5.93
CA SER A 208 11.20 -19.40 -6.95
C SER A 208 10.40 -20.57 -6.38
#